data_AF-A0A951FZI2-F1
#
_entry.id   AF-A0A951FZI2-F1
#
_cell.length_a   1.000
_cell.length_b   1.000
_cell.length_c   1.000
_cell.angle_alpha   90.00
_cell.angle_beta   90.00
_cell.angle_gamma   90.00
#
_symmetry.space_group_name_H-M   'P 1'
#
loop_
_entity.id
_entity.type
_entity.pdbx_description
1 polymer ?
#
loop_
_entity_poly.entity_id
_entity_poly.type
_entity_poly.pdbx_seq_one_letter_code
_entity_poly.pdbx_strand_id
1 'polypeptide(L)'
;MSDVKLEWASAEVEDARLTVTLKGEVPKGWKQSFERTVQLLGDGEWGAVTLKKQTVQVSDVSQGSEDKLRHHLESIVAQANADQEPRERDAGADGDGDGEEPEGPDAEMTGRFRAFAEADDAKQAEQDAQGA
;
A
#
# COMPACT_ATOMS: atom_id res chain seq x y z
N MET A 1 7.18 -14.12 6.68
CA MET A 1 6.84 -12.69 6.81
C MET A 1 5.37 -12.52 6.47
N SER A 2 4.67 -11.56 7.08
CA SER A 2 3.34 -11.15 6.60
C SER A 2 3.53 -10.18 5.44
N ASP A 3 3.43 -10.71 4.23
CA ASP A 3 3.51 -9.94 2.98
C ASP A 3 2.15 -9.27 2.70
N VAL A 4 1.79 -8.29 3.54
CA VAL A 4 0.58 -7.48 3.36
C VAL A 4 0.89 -6.44 2.27
N LYS A 5 0.13 -6.45 1.15
CA LYS A 5 0.41 -5.64 -0.06
C LYS A 5 -0.75 -4.78 -0.62
N LEU A 6 -1.90 -4.67 0.07
CA LEU A 6 -3.23 -4.41 -0.51
C LEU A 6 -3.31 -5.13 -1.87
N GLU A 7 -4.03 -4.58 -2.82
CA GLU A 7 -4.37 -5.26 -4.04
C GLU A 7 -4.61 -4.20 -5.10
N TRP A 8 -3.55 -3.71 -5.79
CA TRP A 8 -3.66 -2.72 -6.89
C TRP A 8 -4.92 -3.05 -7.72
N ALA A 9 -5.24 -4.33 -7.94
CA ALA A 9 -6.49 -4.85 -8.51
C ALA A 9 -7.94 -4.43 -8.05
N SER A 10 -8.22 -3.76 -6.89
CA SER A 10 -9.59 -3.85 -6.25
C SER A 10 -10.14 -2.63 -5.44
N ALA A 11 -10.34 -1.42 -6.00
CA ALA A 11 -10.83 -0.23 -5.25
C ALA A 11 -12.21 0.26 -5.70
N GLU A 12 -12.73 1.23 -4.93
CA GLU A 12 -13.66 2.25 -5.43
C GLU A 12 -13.26 3.61 -4.84
N VAL A 13 -13.07 4.63 -5.68
CA VAL A 13 -13.25 6.03 -5.29
C VAL A 13 -14.71 6.40 -5.53
N GLU A 14 -15.50 6.46 -4.47
CA GLU A 14 -16.88 6.94 -4.46
C GLU A 14 -16.98 8.18 -3.58
N ASP A 15 -17.66 9.24 -4.03
CA ASP A 15 -17.90 10.48 -3.25
C ASP A 15 -16.61 11.07 -2.62
N ALA A 16 -15.53 11.15 -3.41
CA ALA A 16 -14.18 11.54 -2.99
C ALA A 16 -13.58 10.68 -1.84
N ARG A 17 -14.03 9.43 -1.68
CA ARG A 17 -13.45 8.45 -0.76
C ARG A 17 -12.88 7.25 -1.50
N LEU A 18 -11.56 7.10 -1.47
CA LEU A 18 -10.89 5.85 -1.85
C LEU A 18 -11.19 4.77 -0.79
N THR A 19 -11.71 3.62 -1.23
CA THR A 19 -11.97 2.43 -0.42
C THR A 19 -11.18 1.25 -0.97
N VAL A 20 -10.42 0.57 -0.11
CA VAL A 20 -9.16 -0.05 -0.53
C VAL A 20 -8.84 -1.35 0.24
N THR A 21 -8.66 -2.52 -0.43
CA THR A 21 -8.72 -3.88 0.21
C THR A 21 -7.36 -4.58 0.44
N LEU A 22 -7.14 -5.16 1.63
CA LEU A 22 -5.89 -5.83 2.04
C LEU A 22 -5.73 -7.24 1.48
N LYS A 23 -4.59 -7.51 0.84
CA LYS A 23 -4.13 -8.84 0.45
C LYS A 23 -3.00 -9.29 1.37
N GLY A 24 -3.12 -10.51 1.86
CA GLY A 24 -2.21 -11.11 2.82
C GLY A 24 -2.87 -11.38 4.16
N GLU A 25 -2.19 -12.17 5.01
CA GLU A 25 -2.64 -12.39 6.39
C GLU A 25 -2.14 -11.26 7.27
N VAL A 26 -3.06 -10.37 7.65
CA VAL A 26 -2.83 -9.26 8.57
C VAL A 26 -2.52 -9.80 9.97
N PRO A 27 -1.29 -9.63 10.51
CA PRO A 27 -0.93 -10.20 11.79
C PRO A 27 -1.51 -9.40 12.96
N LYS A 28 -1.59 -10.06 14.14
CA LYS A 28 -2.22 -9.50 15.33
C LYS A 28 -1.36 -8.43 16.01
N GLY A 29 -1.51 -7.20 15.52
CA GLY A 29 -0.85 -6.00 16.02
C GLY A 29 -0.80 -4.93 14.93
N TRP A 30 -0.64 -5.38 13.69
CA TRP A 30 -0.48 -4.59 12.48
C TRP A 30 -1.43 -3.40 12.34
N LYS A 31 -2.74 -3.58 12.60
CA LYS A 31 -3.72 -2.48 12.55
C LYS A 31 -3.34 -1.30 13.47
N GLN A 32 -2.70 -1.56 14.62
CA GLN A 32 -2.26 -0.53 15.55
C GLN A 32 -0.96 0.14 15.09
N SER A 33 -0.08 -0.57 14.38
CA SER A 33 1.06 0.02 13.67
C SER A 33 0.58 0.92 12.53
N PHE A 34 -0.33 0.46 11.67
CA PHE A 34 -1.00 1.27 10.62
C PHE A 34 -1.63 2.55 11.19
N GLU A 35 -2.52 2.42 12.19
CA GLU A 35 -3.19 3.57 12.81
C GLU A 35 -2.22 4.53 13.52
N ARG A 36 -1.00 4.07 13.83
CA ARG A 36 0.08 4.88 14.37
C ARG A 36 0.90 5.56 13.27
N THR A 37 1.27 4.88 12.18
CA THR A 37 2.01 5.52 11.08
C THR A 37 1.15 6.61 10.41
N VAL A 38 -0.16 6.37 10.25
CA VAL A 38 -1.13 7.41 9.85
C VAL A 38 -1.04 8.65 10.74
N GLN A 39 -0.93 8.49 12.06
CA GLN A 39 -0.82 9.62 12.99
C GLN A 39 0.58 10.27 13.04
N LEU A 40 1.62 9.60 12.52
CA LEU A 40 2.99 10.10 12.47
C LEU A 40 3.30 10.85 11.17
N LEU A 41 2.83 10.32 10.03
CA LEU A 41 2.94 10.97 8.71
C LEU A 41 1.86 12.05 8.50
N GLY A 42 0.70 11.88 9.14
CA GLY A 42 -0.40 12.84 9.17
C GLY A 42 -1.34 12.79 7.96
N ASP A 43 -2.51 13.41 8.13
CA ASP A 43 -3.44 13.69 7.03
C ASP A 43 -2.80 14.71 6.07
N GLY A 44 -2.63 14.34 4.80
CA GLY A 44 -1.83 15.09 3.82
C GLY A 44 -2.63 16.08 2.98
N GLU A 45 -2.60 15.92 1.66
CA GLU A 45 -3.49 16.62 0.71
C GLU A 45 -4.84 15.88 0.54
N TRP A 46 -5.15 15.00 1.49
CA TRP A 46 -6.34 14.15 1.62
C TRP A 46 -6.80 14.18 3.08
N GLY A 47 -8.08 13.88 3.30
CA GLY A 47 -8.67 13.72 4.62
C GLY A 47 -8.38 12.35 5.24
N ALA A 48 -9.06 12.08 6.36
CA ALA A 48 -8.76 10.98 7.27
C ALA A 48 -8.56 9.61 6.58
N VAL A 49 -7.36 9.06 6.77
CA VAL A 49 -7.01 7.66 6.46
C VAL A 49 -7.45 6.77 7.62
N THR A 50 -8.24 5.72 7.34
CA THR A 50 -8.78 4.83 8.38
C THR A 50 -8.73 3.37 7.94
N LEU A 51 -8.55 2.43 8.87
CA LEU A 51 -8.48 1.00 8.56
C LEU A 51 -9.62 0.22 9.24
N LYS A 52 -10.39 -0.51 8.43
CA LYS A 52 -11.61 -1.22 8.81
C LYS A 52 -11.54 -2.69 8.40
N LYS A 53 -11.22 -3.57 9.35
CA LYS A 53 -10.89 -5.00 9.13
C LYS A 53 -9.69 -5.19 8.20
N GLN A 54 -9.98 -5.34 6.90
CA GLN A 54 -9.03 -5.52 5.79
C GLN A 54 -9.37 -4.54 4.66
N THR A 55 -9.85 -3.35 5.01
CA THR A 55 -10.19 -2.31 4.07
C THR A 55 -9.73 -0.97 4.64
N VAL A 56 -8.72 -0.36 4.04
CA VAL A 56 -8.39 1.05 4.28
C VAL A 56 -9.46 1.91 3.60
N GLN A 57 -9.71 3.10 4.14
CA GLN A 57 -10.59 4.11 3.55
C GLN A 57 -10.00 5.49 3.77
N VAL A 58 -9.82 6.27 2.70
CA VAL A 58 -9.29 7.65 2.71
C VAL A 58 -10.37 8.58 2.19
N SER A 59 -10.70 9.65 2.90
CA SER A 59 -11.73 10.62 2.48
C SER A 59 -11.10 11.90 1.92
N ASP A 60 -11.89 12.75 1.26
CA ASP A 60 -11.45 14.04 0.68
C ASP A 60 -10.32 13.89 -0.37
N VAL A 61 -10.34 12.81 -1.14
CA VAL A 61 -9.33 12.51 -2.17
C VAL A 61 -9.52 13.45 -3.36
N SER A 62 -8.56 14.36 -3.56
CA SER A 62 -8.57 15.34 -4.65
C SER A 62 -7.94 14.82 -5.93
N GLN A 63 -8.59 15.09 -7.07
CA GLN A 63 -8.08 14.74 -8.40
C GLN A 63 -6.70 15.39 -8.66
N GLY A 64 -5.76 14.64 -9.24
CA GLY A 64 -4.37 15.03 -9.43
C GLY A 64 -3.45 14.76 -8.23
N SER A 65 -3.98 14.18 -7.14
CA SER A 65 -3.19 13.76 -5.96
C SER A 65 -3.01 12.24 -5.88
N GLU A 66 -3.44 11.48 -6.88
CA GLU A 66 -3.57 10.02 -6.82
C GLU A 66 -2.20 9.34 -6.70
N ASP A 67 -1.18 9.78 -7.45
CA ASP A 67 0.20 9.27 -7.37
C ASP A 67 0.91 9.62 -6.04
N LYS A 68 0.53 10.75 -5.42
CA LYS A 68 0.97 11.09 -4.06
C LYS A 68 0.27 10.24 -3.01
N LEU A 69 -1.03 10.00 -3.18
CA LEU A 69 -1.81 9.14 -2.29
C LEU A 69 -1.38 7.68 -2.44
N ARG A 70 -0.97 7.23 -3.63
CA ARG A 70 -0.13 6.03 -3.80
C ARG A 70 1.06 6.15 -2.89
N HIS A 71 2.02 7.02 -3.15
CA HIS A 71 3.30 6.92 -2.48
C HIS A 71 3.25 7.24 -0.97
N HIS A 72 2.14 7.81 -0.49
CA HIS A 72 1.79 7.86 0.94
C HIS A 72 1.15 6.57 1.45
N LEU A 73 0.18 5.94 0.79
CA LEU A 73 -0.36 4.64 1.21
C LEU A 73 0.68 3.52 1.03
N GLU A 74 1.47 3.55 -0.05
CA GLU A 74 2.77 2.91 -0.32
C GLU A 74 3.92 3.37 0.58
N SER A 75 3.62 4.26 1.53
CA SER A 75 4.38 4.52 2.74
C SER A 75 3.51 4.55 4.01
N ILE A 76 2.51 3.64 4.20
CA ILE A 76 1.76 3.52 5.48
C ILE A 76 1.42 2.09 6.00
N VAL A 77 2.04 1.05 5.42
CA VAL A 77 1.82 -0.40 5.68
C VAL A 77 3.06 -1.33 5.56
N ALA A 78 3.77 -1.45 4.44
CA ALA A 78 4.77 -2.52 4.18
C ALA A 78 6.12 -2.48 4.94
N GLN A 79 6.34 -1.47 5.77
CA GLN A 79 7.32 -1.42 6.88
C GLN A 79 6.65 -1.09 8.25
N ALA A 80 5.33 -0.92 8.31
CA ALA A 80 4.53 -1.37 9.45
C ALA A 80 4.42 -2.90 9.43
N ASN A 81 4.66 -3.55 8.28
CA ASN A 81 5.07 -4.94 8.18
C ASN A 81 6.49 -5.16 8.74
N ALA A 82 7.31 -4.10 8.91
CA ALA A 82 8.60 -4.11 9.62
C ALA A 82 8.47 -3.72 11.11
N ASP A 83 7.50 -2.89 11.51
CA ASP A 83 7.07 -2.81 12.92
C ASP A 83 6.28 -4.08 13.36
N GLN A 84 5.83 -4.90 12.40
CA GLN A 84 5.37 -6.28 12.60
C GLN A 84 6.39 -7.36 12.23
N GLU A 85 7.54 -7.01 11.65
CA GLU A 85 8.67 -7.91 11.78
C GLU A 85 8.95 -7.98 13.28
N PRO A 86 9.10 -9.19 13.84
CA PRO A 86 9.42 -9.28 15.24
C PRO A 86 10.72 -8.51 15.41
N ARG A 87 10.71 -7.52 16.31
CA ARG A 87 11.93 -7.13 17.02
C ARG A 87 12.38 -8.36 17.80
N GLU A 88 13.06 -9.28 17.10
CA GLU A 88 14.20 -10.03 17.63
C GLU A 88 14.91 -9.07 18.56
N ARG A 89 14.97 -9.43 19.84
CA ARG A 89 14.80 -8.46 20.93
C ARG A 89 16.02 -7.57 21.10
N ASP A 90 16.18 -6.63 20.18
CA ASP A 90 17.38 -5.84 20.05
C ASP A 90 17.44 -4.81 21.18
N ALA A 91 18.66 -4.61 21.64
CA ALA A 91 19.03 -3.47 22.45
C ALA A 91 19.35 -2.25 21.55
N GLY A 92 18.65 -2.07 20.42
CA GLY A 92 18.79 -0.92 19.51
C GLY A 92 17.91 -0.97 18.24
N ALA A 93 17.37 0.20 17.86
CA ALA A 93 16.89 0.65 16.53
C ALA A 93 15.81 -0.17 15.76
N ASP A 94 14.60 0.34 15.43
CA ASP A 94 14.18 1.38 14.45
C ASP A 94 14.13 0.82 13.00
N GLY A 95 13.09 1.01 12.15
CA GLY A 95 11.77 1.69 12.18
C GLY A 95 10.76 0.99 11.22
N ASP A 96 9.46 1.32 11.13
CA ASP A 96 8.84 2.54 10.51
C ASP A 96 8.97 2.58 8.94
N GLY A 97 8.32 3.50 8.21
CA GLY A 97 8.38 3.63 6.73
C GLY A 97 7.02 3.61 5.99
N ASP A 98 6.78 2.61 5.13
CA ASP A 98 5.44 2.00 4.89
C ASP A 98 5.47 1.03 3.62
N GLY A 99 4.52 0.68 2.67
CA GLY A 99 3.06 0.85 2.34
C GLY A 99 2.37 -0.05 1.22
N GLU A 100 1.13 0.27 0.71
CA GLU A 100 0.19 -0.52 -0.19
C GLU A 100 -0.92 0.26 -1.05
N GLU A 101 -1.85 -0.39 -1.86
CA GLU A 101 -2.86 0.20 -2.86
C GLU A 101 -4.13 -0.61 -3.46
N PRO A 102 -5.18 -0.01 -4.14
CA PRO A 102 -6.07 -0.65 -5.20
C PRO A 102 -6.72 0.22 -6.39
N GLU A 103 -7.63 -0.36 -7.25
CA GLU A 103 -8.23 0.18 -8.54
C GLU A 103 -9.79 0.38 -8.63
N GLY A 104 -10.32 1.60 -8.79
CA GLY A 104 -11.79 1.89 -8.84
C GLY A 104 -12.30 2.57 -10.13
N PRO A 105 -12.73 3.85 -10.15
CA PRO A 105 -12.58 4.65 -11.39
C PRO A 105 -11.08 4.74 -11.78
N ASP A 106 -10.21 4.53 -10.79
CA ASP A 106 -8.82 4.10 -10.86
C ASP A 106 -8.63 2.75 -11.59
N ALA A 107 -9.67 2.17 -12.22
CA ALA A 107 -9.57 1.01 -13.11
C ALA A 107 -9.11 1.34 -14.54
N GLU A 108 -9.01 2.61 -14.95
CA GLU A 108 -8.07 2.96 -16.04
C GLU A 108 -6.62 3.04 -15.52
N MET A 109 -6.44 3.07 -14.19
CA MET A 109 -5.16 2.72 -13.58
C MET A 109 -5.02 1.18 -13.44
N THR A 110 -6.08 0.35 -13.50
CA THR A 110 -5.96 -1.14 -13.68
C THR A 110 -5.13 -1.46 -14.89
N GLY A 111 -5.51 -0.86 -16.02
CA GLY A 111 -4.82 -1.06 -17.28
C GLY A 111 -3.35 -0.66 -17.19
N ARG A 112 -2.98 0.21 -16.24
CA ARG A 112 -1.60 0.65 -16.00
C ARG A 112 -0.87 -0.27 -15.01
N PHE A 113 -1.43 -0.59 -13.85
CA PHE A 113 -0.75 -1.41 -12.85
C PHE A 113 -0.60 -2.87 -13.24
N ARG A 114 -1.58 -3.44 -13.95
CA ARG A 114 -1.41 -4.75 -14.58
C ARG A 114 -0.37 -4.71 -15.72
N ALA A 115 -0.40 -3.68 -16.57
CA ALA A 115 0.56 -3.56 -17.67
C ALA A 115 2.01 -3.33 -17.20
N PHE A 116 2.25 -2.68 -16.06
CA PHE A 116 3.59 -2.58 -15.48
C PHE A 116 4.11 -3.96 -15.02
N ALA A 117 3.27 -4.78 -14.39
CA ALA A 117 3.66 -6.14 -13.98
C ALA A 117 4.00 -7.04 -15.19
N GLU A 118 3.20 -6.99 -16.26
CA GLU A 118 3.47 -7.75 -17.49
C GLU A 118 4.71 -7.25 -18.25
N ALA A 119 5.01 -5.94 -18.18
CA ALA A 119 6.17 -5.35 -18.85
C ALA A 119 7.51 -5.64 -18.17
N ASP A 120 7.53 -5.89 -16.85
CA ASP A 120 8.74 -6.26 -16.12
C ASP A 120 9.08 -7.75 -16.29
N ASP A 121 8.07 -8.63 -16.21
CA ASP A 121 8.19 -10.08 -16.47
C ASP A 121 8.73 -10.34 -17.89
N ALA A 122 8.20 -9.65 -18.90
CA ALA A 122 8.69 -9.72 -20.28
C ALA A 122 10.15 -9.26 -20.43
N LYS A 123 10.58 -8.25 -19.66
CA LYS A 123 11.98 -7.77 -19.64
C LYS A 123 12.92 -8.76 -18.96
N GLN A 124 12.47 -9.38 -17.88
CA GLN A 124 13.25 -10.35 -17.13
C GLN A 124 13.45 -11.64 -17.96
N ALA A 125 12.41 -12.08 -18.69
CA ALA A 125 12.51 -13.17 -19.66
C ALA A 125 13.47 -12.86 -20.82
N GLU A 126 13.49 -11.63 -21.33
CA GLU A 126 14.41 -11.23 -22.40
C GLU A 126 15.87 -11.12 -21.92
N GLN A 127 16.11 -10.80 -20.64
CA GLN A 127 17.46 -10.82 -20.06
C GLN A 127 17.97 -12.24 -19.78
N ASP A 128 17.12 -13.14 -19.28
CA ASP A 128 17.49 -14.55 -19.06
C ASP A 128 17.86 -15.22 -20.40
N ALA A 129 17.11 -14.92 -21.46
CA ALA A 129 17.40 -15.35 -22.83
C ALA A 129 18.67 -14.74 -23.47
N GLN A 130 19.24 -13.67 -22.88
CA GLN A 130 20.51 -13.05 -23.31
C GLN A 130 21.70 -13.38 -22.40
N GLY A 131 21.48 -14.15 -21.32
CA GLY A 131 22.51 -14.55 -20.35
C GLY A 131 23.05 -15.98 -20.50
N ALA A 132 22.61 -16.73 -21.52
CA ALA A 132 22.88 -18.16 -21.73
C ALA A 132 24.04 -18.46 -22.71
#